data_AF-A0A645H1K3-F1
#
_entry.id   AF-A0A645H1K3-F1
#
_cell.length_a   1.000
_cell.length_b   1.000
_cell.length_c   1.000
_cell.angle_alpha   90.00
_cell.angle_beta   90.00
_cell.angle_gamma   90.00
#
_symmetry.space_group_name_H-M   'P 1'
#
loop_
_entity.id
_entity.type
_entity.pdbx_description
1 polymer ?
#
loop_
_entity_poly.entity_id
_entity_poly.type
_entity_poly.pdbx_seq_one_letter_code
_entity_poly.pdbx_strand_id
1 'polypeptide(L)'
;MVTVGFSKTDEILSEMLPFFGELAHKVRKIRIMGAAALALTYTSSGRFDAYVERGVRLWDIAAGGLILQCAGGEFWHEQVSEDHYYRMVASNGLLRRKLNVHW
;
A
#
# COMPACT_ATOMS: atom_id res chain seq x y z
N MET A 1 -4.88 -5.00 10.96
CA MET A 1 -3.81 -5.73 10.24
C MET A 1 -3.42 -4.93 9.00
N VAL A 2 -2.13 -4.78 8.73
CA VAL A 2 -1.64 -4.03 7.55
C VAL A 2 -1.09 -5.00 6.52
N THR A 3 -1.17 -4.66 5.23
CA THR A 3 -0.52 -5.41 4.17
C THR A 3 0.49 -4.55 3.43
N VAL A 4 1.55 -5.17 2.91
CA VAL A 4 2.53 -4.51 2.05
C VAL A 4 2.72 -5.30 0.75
N GLY A 5 3.14 -4.61 -0.30
CA GLY A 5 3.54 -5.17 -1.59
C GLY A 5 4.77 -4.46 -2.13
N PHE A 6 5.56 -5.15 -2.95
CA PHE A 6 6.70 -4.56 -3.63
C PHE A 6 7.18 -5.43 -4.79
N SER A 7 7.69 -4.77 -5.83
CA SER A 7 8.39 -5.45 -6.94
C SER A 7 9.75 -5.97 -6.50
N LYS A 8 10.29 -6.96 -7.23
CA LYS A 8 11.56 -7.64 -6.92
C LYS A 8 12.81 -6.91 -7.42
N THR A 9 12.68 -5.68 -7.90
CA THR A 9 13.83 -4.87 -8.34
C THR A 9 14.63 -4.40 -7.12
N ASP A 10 15.95 -4.39 -7.23
CA ASP A 10 16.87 -4.09 -6.11
C ASP A 10 16.61 -2.71 -5.49
N GLU A 11 16.30 -1.70 -6.31
CA GLU A 11 15.99 -0.35 -5.83
C GLU A 11 14.75 -0.34 -4.94
N ILE A 12 13.70 -1.07 -5.32
CA ILE A 12 12.45 -1.11 -4.55
C ILE A 12 12.65 -1.95 -3.28
N LEU A 13 13.39 -3.06 -3.39
CA LEU A 13 13.64 -3.96 -2.27
C LEU A 13 14.44 -3.28 -1.16
N SER A 14 15.45 -2.48 -1.55
CA SER A 14 16.30 -1.74 -0.61
C SER A 14 15.55 -0.68 0.19
N GLU A 15 14.46 -0.13 -0.33
CA GLU A 15 13.60 0.81 0.39
C GLU A 15 12.49 0.11 1.20
N MET A 16 11.85 -0.91 0.62
CA MET A 16 10.67 -1.54 1.22
C MET A 16 11.00 -2.53 2.34
N LEU A 17 12.17 -3.18 2.33
CA LEU A 17 12.57 -4.11 3.39
C LEU A 17 12.83 -3.41 4.74
N PRO A 18 13.59 -2.29 4.82
CA PRO A 18 13.71 -1.52 6.04
C PRO A 18 12.35 -1.03 6.54
N PHE A 19 11.51 -0.49 5.64
CA PHE A 19 10.16 -0.05 5.98
C PHE A 19 9.29 -1.19 6.54
N PHE A 20 9.37 -2.40 5.96
CA PHE A 20 8.69 -3.59 6.49
C PHE A 20 9.16 -3.90 7.92
N GLY A 21 10.47 -3.83 8.18
CA GLY A 21 11.04 -4.02 9.51
C GLY A 21 10.51 -3.01 10.53
N GLU A 22 10.51 -1.73 10.19
CA GLU A 22 9.93 -0.69 11.06
C GLU A 22 8.44 -0.91 11.33
N LEU A 23 7.68 -1.24 10.28
CA LEU A 23 6.26 -1.46 10.38
C LEU A 23 5.95 -2.66 11.28
N ALA A 24 6.78 -3.70 11.25
CA ALA A 24 6.60 -4.91 12.05
C ALA A 24 6.61 -4.63 13.56
N HIS A 25 7.31 -3.58 13.99
CA HIS A 25 7.30 -3.12 15.38
C HIS A 25 6.11 -2.21 15.72
N LYS A 26 5.50 -1.56 14.73
CA LYS A 26 4.41 -0.59 14.92
C LYS A 26 3.01 -1.19 14.81
N VAL A 27 2.86 -2.32 14.10
CA VAL A 27 1.56 -2.94 13.81
C VAL A 27 1.45 -4.36 14.37
N ARG A 28 0.22 -4.78 14.69
CA ARG A 28 -0.02 -6.12 15.25
C ARG A 28 0.42 -7.26 14.33
N LYS A 29 0.21 -7.12 13.02
CA LYS A 29 0.66 -8.11 12.03
C LYS A 29 0.67 -7.52 10.62
N ILE A 30 1.67 -7.96 9.84
CA ILE A 30 1.80 -7.64 8.41
C ILE A 30 1.36 -8.85 7.57
N ARG A 31 0.83 -8.60 6.37
CA ARG A 31 0.57 -9.59 5.32
C ARG A 31 1.21 -9.15 4.00
N ILE A 32 1.60 -10.12 3.18
CA ILE A 32 1.94 -9.92 1.78
C ILE A 32 0.89 -10.69 0.98
N MET A 33 -0.02 -9.96 0.32
CA MET A 33 -1.18 -10.56 -0.34
C MET A 33 -0.88 -11.16 -1.71
N GLY A 34 0.12 -10.62 -2.41
CA GLY A 34 0.44 -11.03 -3.79
C GLY A 34 -0.56 -10.58 -4.86
N ALA A 35 -1.57 -9.78 -4.51
CA ALA A 35 -2.53 -9.20 -5.45
C ALA A 35 -2.99 -7.80 -4.98
N ALA A 36 -2.56 -6.75 -5.68
CA ALA A 36 -2.79 -5.36 -5.28
C ALA A 36 -4.27 -4.96 -5.27
N ALA A 37 -5.02 -5.31 -6.32
CA ALA A 37 -6.46 -5.05 -6.40
C ALA A 37 -7.25 -5.71 -5.24
N LEU A 38 -6.86 -6.93 -4.86
CA LEU A 38 -7.48 -7.64 -3.72
C LEU A 38 -7.12 -6.98 -2.38
N ALA A 39 -5.87 -6.56 -2.21
CA ALA A 39 -5.43 -5.85 -1.01
C ALA A 39 -6.17 -4.51 -0.83
N LEU A 40 -6.39 -3.75 -1.91
CA LEU A 40 -7.19 -2.52 -1.88
C LEU A 40 -8.65 -2.77 -1.53
N THR A 41 -9.30 -3.76 -2.16
CA THR A 41 -10.70 -4.09 -1.85
C THR A 41 -10.87 -4.64 -0.44
N TYR A 42 -9.91 -5.40 0.09
CA TYR A 42 -9.90 -5.83 1.49
C TYR A 42 -9.67 -4.67 2.46
N THR A 43 -8.87 -3.67 2.07
CA THR A 43 -8.75 -2.42 2.84
C THR A 43 -10.07 -1.66 2.86
N SER A 44 -10.74 -1.60 1.70
CA SER A 44 -12.05 -0.95 1.53
C SER A 44 -13.14 -1.60 2.38
N SER A 45 -13.09 -2.94 2.53
CA SER A 45 -14.04 -3.69 3.35
C SER A 45 -13.61 -3.82 4.83
N GLY A 46 -12.57 -3.12 5.28
CA GLY A 46 -12.08 -3.17 6.67
C GLY A 46 -11.41 -4.49 7.09
N ARG A 47 -11.09 -5.40 6.15
CA ARG A 47 -10.30 -6.61 6.44
C ARG A 47 -8.83 -6.27 6.68
N PHE A 48 -8.34 -5.26 5.96
CA PHE A 48 -7.09 -4.60 6.25
C PHE A 48 -7.35 -3.17 6.70
N ASP A 49 -6.46 -2.71 7.57
CA ASP A 49 -6.43 -1.36 8.09
C ASP A 49 -5.75 -0.39 7.10
N ALA A 50 -4.72 -0.91 6.42
CA ALA A 50 -3.96 -0.18 5.43
C ALA A 50 -3.22 -1.13 4.48
N TYR A 51 -2.86 -0.59 3.32
CA TYR A 51 -2.03 -1.20 2.30
C TYR A 51 -0.98 -0.20 1.81
N VAL A 52 0.28 -0.60 1.79
CA VAL A 52 1.40 0.21 1.29
C VAL A 52 2.17 -0.59 0.25
N GLU A 53 2.41 0.00 -0.92
CA GLU A 53 3.15 -0.68 -1.99
C GLU A 53 3.96 0.28 -2.84
N ARG A 54 5.10 -0.21 -3.35
CA ARG A 54 5.94 0.47 -4.32
C ARG A 54 6.28 -0.45 -5.49
N GLY A 55 6.32 0.12 -6.68
CA GLY A 55 6.58 -0.65 -7.90
C GLY A 55 5.36 -1.37 -8.43
N VAL A 56 4.17 -0.80 -8.23
CA VAL A 56 2.91 -1.30 -8.78
C VAL A 56 2.51 -0.48 -10.00
N ARG A 57 1.80 -1.07 -10.96
CA ARG A 57 1.33 -0.33 -12.14
C ARG A 57 -0.03 0.32 -11.87
N LEU A 58 -0.35 1.39 -12.60
CA LEU A 58 -1.62 2.11 -12.40
C LEU A 58 -2.84 1.19 -12.54
N TRP A 59 -2.83 0.27 -13.51
CA TRP A 59 -3.96 -0.64 -13.75
C TRP A 59 -4.21 -1.63 -12.60
N ASP A 60 -3.20 -1.95 -11.80
CA ASP A 60 -3.35 -2.84 -10.65
C ASP A 60 -4.06 -2.16 -9.47
N ILE A 61 -4.00 -0.81 -9.40
CA ILE A 61 -4.47 -0.02 -8.25
C ILE A 61 -5.64 0.92 -8.55
N ALA A 62 -5.86 1.31 -9.80
CA ALA A 62 -6.83 2.34 -10.15
C ALA A 62 -8.26 1.98 -9.70
N ALA A 63 -8.72 0.79 -10.05
CA ALA A 63 -10.07 0.34 -9.68
C ALA A 63 -10.22 0.17 -8.15
N GLY A 64 -9.24 -0.47 -7.51
CA GLY A 64 -9.26 -0.67 -6.05
C GLY A 64 -9.18 0.62 -5.25
N GLY A 65 -8.42 1.61 -5.75
CA GLY A 65 -8.28 2.93 -5.15
C GLY A 65 -9.59 3.72 -5.19
N LEU A 66 -10.30 3.70 -6.32
CA LEU A 66 -11.63 4.32 -6.43
C LEU A 66 -12.63 3.66 -5.47
N ILE A 67 -12.66 2.32 -5.41
CA ILE A 67 -13.52 1.59 -4.47
C ILE A 67 -13.23 2.01 -3.02
N LEU A 68 -11.95 2.12 -2.65
CA LEU A 68 -11.54 2.56 -1.31
C LEU A 68 -12.03 3.97 -1.00
N GLN A 69 -11.87 4.92 -1.93
CA GLN A 69 -12.35 6.28 -1.76
C GLN A 69 -13.88 6.34 -1.61
N CYS A 70 -14.63 5.56 -2.41
CA CYS A 70 -16.08 5.45 -2.27
C CYS A 70 -16.50 4.84 -0.93
N ALA A 71 -15.69 3.96 -0.36
CA ALA A 71 -15.90 3.39 0.98
C ALA A 71 -15.50 4.35 2.13
N GLY A 72 -15.06 5.58 1.82
CA GLY A 72 -14.62 6.58 2.79
C GLY A 72 -13.16 6.43 3.24
N GLY A 73 -12.38 5.57 2.59
CA GLY A 73 -10.96 5.42 2.83
C GLY A 73 -10.12 6.48 2.13
N GLU A 74 -8.85 6.55 2.50
CA GLU A 74 -7.86 7.40 1.86
C GLU A 74 -6.99 6.60 0.90
N PHE A 75 -6.84 7.12 -0.32
CA PHE A 75 -5.96 6.57 -1.34
C PHE A 75 -5.03 7.66 -1.86
N TRP A 76 -3.73 7.51 -1.57
CA TRP A 76 -2.67 8.36 -2.10
C TRP A 76 -1.78 7.53 -3.02
N HIS A 77 -1.40 8.08 -4.16
CA HIS A 77 -0.48 7.44 -5.09
C HIS A 77 0.34 8.50 -5.85
N GLU A 78 1.53 8.11 -6.29
CA GLU A 78 2.42 8.96 -7.06
C GLU A 78 3.24 8.11 -8.04
N GLN A 79 3.43 8.63 -9.25
CA GLN A 79 4.25 7.98 -10.27
C GLN A 79 5.73 8.15 -9.91
N VAL A 80 6.47 7.05 -9.87
CA VAL A 80 7.91 7.01 -9.52
C VAL A 80 8.83 6.75 -10.71
N SER A 81 8.30 6.30 -11.86
CA SER A 81 9.09 6.17 -13.08
C SER A 81 8.26 6.41 -14.34
N GLU A 82 8.93 6.63 -15.47
CA GLU A 82 8.30 6.85 -16.78
C GLU A 82 7.44 5.66 -17.24
N ASP A 83 7.79 4.44 -16.83
CA ASP A 83 7.07 3.19 -17.15
C ASP A 83 5.77 2.98 -16.33
N HIS A 84 5.13 4.06 -15.87
CA HIS A 84 3.90 3.99 -15.08
C HIS A 84 4.00 3.12 -13.81
N TYR A 85 5.17 3.09 -13.17
CA TYR A 85 5.29 2.54 -11.82
C TYR A 85 4.85 3.58 -10.80
N TYR A 86 4.12 3.12 -9.79
CA TYR A 86 3.57 3.92 -8.72
C TYR A 86 4.07 3.44 -7.37
N ARG A 87 4.14 4.40 -6.44
CA ARG A 87 4.10 4.16 -5.00
C ARG A 87 2.76 4.62 -4.48
N MET A 88 2.23 3.93 -3.48
CA MET A 88 0.91 4.24 -2.96
C MET A 88 0.74 3.86 -1.50
N VAL A 89 -0.20 4.56 -0.87
CA VAL A 89 -0.66 4.33 0.50
C VAL A 89 -2.17 4.37 0.49
N ALA A 90 -2.77 3.27 0.90
CA ALA A 90 -4.20 3.09 1.09
C ALA A 90 -4.50 2.86 2.57
N SER A 91 -5.51 3.51 3.13
CA SER A 91 -5.94 3.27 4.51
C SER A 91 -7.44 3.50 4.70
N ASN A 92 -7.99 2.98 5.79
CA ASN A 92 -9.35 3.27 6.23
C ASN A 92 -9.60 4.74 6.71
N GLY A 93 -8.65 5.66 6.47
CA GLY A 93 -8.74 7.07 6.85
C GLY A 93 -8.27 7.41 8.27
N LEU A 94 -8.10 6.42 9.15
CA LEU A 94 -7.68 6.67 10.55
C LEU A 94 -6.17 6.51 10.78
N LEU A 95 -5.46 5.96 9.78
CA LEU A 95 -4.12 5.43 9.99
C LEU A 95 -3.04 6.08 9.14
N ARG A 96 -3.38 6.84 8.10
CA ARG A 96 -2.37 7.42 7.20
C ARG A 96 -1.29 8.23 7.94
N ARG A 97 -1.69 9.11 8.88
CA ARG A 97 -0.74 9.89 9.70
C ARG A 97 0.02 9.07 10.73
N LYS A 98 -0.46 7.88 11.10
CA LYS A 98 0.18 7.01 12.10
C LYS A 98 1.16 6.02 11.50
N LEU A 99 1.02 5.73 10.21
CA LEU A 99 1.91 4.82 9.50
C LEU A 99 3.29 5.44 9.22
N ASN A 100 3.42 6.78 9.33
CA ASN A 100 4.67 7.52 9.10
C ASN A 100 5.41 7.03 7.85
N VAL A 101 4.67 6.84 6.75
CA VAL A 101 5.27 6.45 5.48
C VAL A 101 5.95 7.70 4.92
N HIS A 102 7.26 7.76 5.09
CA HIS A 102 8.13 8.78 4.53
C HIS A 102 8.89 8.13 3.38
N TRP A 103 8.86 8.75 2.21
CA TRP A 103 9.61 8.32 1.05
C TRP A 103 10.80 9.22 0.81
#